data_AF-A0A354A4Y3-F1
#
_entry.id   AF-A0A354A4Y3-F1
#
_cell.length_a   1.000
_cell.length_b   1.000
_cell.length_c   1.000
_cell.angle_alpha   90.00
_cell.angle_beta   90.00
_cell.angle_gamma   90.00
#
_symmetry.space_group_name_H-M   'P 1'
#
loop_
_entity.id
_entity.type
_entity.pdbx_description
1 polymer ?
#
loop_
_entity_poly.entity_id
_entity_poly.type
_entity_poly.pdbx_seq_one_letter_code
_entity_poly.pdbx_strand_id
1 'polypeptide(L)'
;MPILIVVNDPRDLPLQFEGSELVAAKTYLTDPHYAAMRGAKVFNLCRSYRYQSTGYYVSLLAAARGHKPVPKISTIQDLKSQTIIRVASEELEELIQKSLSPIQSNEFTLSIYFGRNVAKRHDLLSSHLFKLFESPLLRAVFVFNEKEHKWHLQNINPIAVNDIPEEHRPFVVEVAREYFQRRRTFSRKKAARYDLAILCNPEEKEPPSDVKAIDRFEKAAESLGLAAELIDREDYGRLGEFDALFIRETTNVLHHTYRFAQKAAAEGLVVVDDPESILKCT
;
A
#
# COMPACT_ATOMS: atom_id res chain seq x y z
N MET A 1 4.59 16.70 -7.25
CA MET A 1 5.63 16.20 -6.32
C MET A 1 6.63 15.43 -7.17
N PRO A 2 7.95 15.71 -7.06
CA PRO A 2 8.94 15.00 -7.85
C PRO A 2 8.91 13.50 -7.54
N ILE A 3 9.14 12.69 -8.57
CA ILE A 3 9.23 11.22 -8.47
C ILE A 3 10.70 10.85 -8.66
N LEU A 4 11.29 10.27 -7.62
CA LEU A 4 12.66 9.77 -7.63
C LEU A 4 12.61 8.25 -7.70
N ILE A 5 13.33 7.66 -8.64
CA ILE A 5 13.54 6.23 -8.74
C ILE A 5 14.96 5.95 -8.29
N VAL A 6 15.09 5.34 -7.12
CA VAL A 6 16.37 5.10 -6.48
C VAL A 6 16.79 3.66 -6.70
N VAL A 7 17.93 3.47 -7.34
CA VAL A 7 18.51 2.16 -7.67
C VAL A 7 19.95 2.07 -7.18
N ASN A 8 20.49 0.86 -7.00
CA ASN A 8 21.90 0.71 -6.61
C ASN A 8 22.86 1.34 -7.63
N ASP A 9 22.69 1.01 -8.90
CA ASP A 9 23.45 1.55 -10.04
C ASP A 9 22.48 1.86 -11.18
N PRO A 10 22.37 3.13 -11.63
CA PRO A 10 21.52 3.51 -12.77
C PRO A 10 21.83 2.75 -14.06
N ARG A 11 23.07 2.30 -14.27
CA ARG A 11 23.47 1.54 -15.47
C ARG A 11 22.90 0.14 -15.51
N ASP A 12 22.59 -0.41 -14.33
CA ASP A 12 22.01 -1.74 -14.18
C ASP A 12 20.49 -1.72 -14.37
N LEU A 13 19.90 -0.56 -14.64
CA LEU A 13 18.46 -0.41 -14.86
C LEU A 13 18.16 -0.47 -16.37
N PRO A 14 17.60 -1.58 -16.90
CA PRO A 14 17.22 -1.69 -18.30
C PRO A 14 15.91 -0.97 -18.64
N LEU A 15 15.35 -0.21 -17.70
CA LEU A 15 14.03 0.42 -17.79
C LEU A 15 14.17 1.95 -17.76
N GLN A 16 13.54 2.63 -18.70
CA GLN A 16 13.41 4.08 -18.69
C GLN A 16 12.01 4.48 -18.26
N PHE A 17 11.93 5.34 -17.25
CA PHE A 17 10.66 5.78 -16.67
C PHE A 17 10.49 7.27 -16.94
N GLU A 18 9.63 7.62 -17.89
CA GLU A 18 9.31 9.00 -18.24
C GLU A 18 8.64 9.74 -17.07
N GLY A 19 9.03 11.00 -16.83
CA GLY A 19 8.47 11.83 -15.76
C GLY A 19 9.01 11.52 -14.36
N SER A 20 10.09 10.75 -14.27
CA SER A 20 10.79 10.45 -13.02
C SER A 20 12.30 10.68 -13.16
N GLU A 21 12.95 10.99 -12.05
CA GLU A 21 14.40 11.15 -11.98
C GLU A 21 15.03 9.85 -11.50
N LEU A 22 15.94 9.29 -12.30
CA LEU A 22 16.70 8.10 -11.93
C LEU A 22 17.92 8.49 -11.11
N VAL A 23 17.99 8.02 -9.87
CA VAL A 23 19.01 8.41 -8.89
C VAL A 23 19.76 7.19 -8.37
N ALA A 24 21.09 7.25 -8.37
CA ALA A 24 21.89 6.23 -7.70
C ALA A 24 21.70 6.32 -6.18
N ALA A 25 21.54 5.17 -5.51
CA ALA A 25 21.26 5.11 -4.08
C ALA A 25 22.35 5.81 -3.24
N LYS A 26 23.62 5.67 -3.63
CA LYS A 26 24.72 6.39 -2.99
C LYS A 26 24.52 7.91 -3.08
N THR A 27 24.22 8.42 -4.28
CA THR A 27 23.95 9.84 -4.51
C THR A 27 22.77 10.34 -3.69
N TYR A 28 21.65 9.61 -3.68
CA TYR A 28 20.48 9.97 -2.88
C TYR A 28 20.79 10.07 -1.38
N LEU A 29 21.65 9.18 -0.86
CA LEU A 29 22.02 9.15 0.54
C LEU A 29 22.96 10.31 0.92
N THR A 30 23.93 10.63 0.07
CA THR A 30 25.04 11.54 0.41
C THR A 30 24.90 12.96 -0.10
N ASP A 31 24.18 13.18 -1.21
CA ASP A 31 24.11 14.49 -1.85
C ASP A 31 23.17 15.43 -1.07
N PRO A 32 23.66 16.61 -0.61
CA PRO A 32 22.85 17.58 0.12
C PRO A 32 21.61 18.07 -0.64
N HIS A 33 21.60 18.01 -1.97
CA HIS A 33 20.46 18.40 -2.80
C HIS A 33 19.18 17.65 -2.39
N TYR A 34 19.27 16.33 -2.19
CA TYR A 34 18.13 15.50 -1.78
C TYR A 34 17.80 15.65 -0.30
N ALA A 35 18.73 16.12 0.52
CA ALA A 35 18.46 16.43 1.93
C ALA A 35 17.71 17.77 2.09
N ALA A 36 18.00 18.75 1.22
CA ALA A 36 17.32 20.05 1.21
C ALA A 36 15.97 20.02 0.46
N MET A 37 15.73 19.01 -0.37
CA MET A 37 14.49 18.83 -1.12
C MET A 37 13.29 18.68 -0.17
N ARG A 38 12.22 19.45 -0.40
CA ARG A 38 10.98 19.35 0.37
C ARG A 38 9.96 18.49 -0.36
N GLY A 39 9.73 17.28 0.16
CA GLY A 39 8.66 16.39 -0.28
C GLY A 39 8.89 15.80 -1.67
N ALA A 40 9.24 14.53 -1.71
CA ALA A 40 9.41 13.74 -2.93
C ALA A 40 8.75 12.37 -2.77
N LYS A 41 8.31 11.74 -3.87
CA LYS A 41 7.95 10.32 -3.86
C LYS A 41 9.18 9.52 -4.25
N VAL A 42 9.62 8.60 -3.41
CA VAL A 42 10.86 7.84 -3.59
C VAL A 42 10.52 6.38 -3.86
N PHE A 43 10.58 5.96 -5.11
CA PHE A 43 10.51 4.54 -5.47
C PHE A 43 11.87 3.92 -5.24
N ASN A 44 11.98 3.23 -4.12
CA ASN A 44 13.18 2.50 -3.79
C ASN A 44 13.12 1.17 -4.53
N LEU A 45 13.95 1.03 -5.56
CA LEU A 45 14.09 -0.18 -6.39
C LEU A 45 15.47 -0.83 -6.16
N CYS A 46 16.04 -0.63 -4.97
CA CYS A 46 17.29 -1.27 -4.61
C CYS A 46 17.18 -2.80 -4.57
N ARG A 47 18.32 -3.47 -4.77
CA ARG A 47 18.42 -4.94 -4.83
C ARG A 47 18.08 -5.64 -3.51
N SER A 48 18.21 -4.94 -2.39
CA SER A 48 18.04 -5.54 -1.07
C SER A 48 17.49 -4.52 -0.07
N TYR A 49 16.61 -5.01 0.79
CA TYR A 49 15.99 -4.30 1.90
C TYR A 49 16.33 -4.94 3.25
N ARG A 50 17.40 -5.74 3.31
CA ARG A 50 17.90 -6.31 4.58
C ARG A 50 18.28 -5.19 5.54
N TYR A 51 18.21 -5.45 6.84
CA TYR A 51 18.63 -4.46 7.83
C TYR A 51 20.06 -4.02 7.54
N GLN A 52 20.33 -2.71 7.66
CA GLN A 52 21.61 -2.08 7.29
C GLN A 52 22.04 -2.19 5.82
N SER A 53 21.17 -2.63 4.91
CA SER A 53 21.44 -2.56 3.48
C SER A 53 21.25 -1.14 2.93
N THR A 54 21.80 -0.86 1.75
CA THR A 54 21.60 0.42 1.05
C THR A 54 20.12 0.74 0.84
N GLY A 55 19.31 -0.23 0.39
CA GLY A 55 17.87 -0.03 0.20
C GLY A 55 17.17 0.28 1.52
N TYR A 56 17.55 -0.36 2.62
CA TYR A 56 17.01 -0.03 3.94
C TYR A 56 17.28 1.42 4.34
N TYR A 57 18.53 1.89 4.16
CA TYR A 57 18.88 3.28 4.47
C TYR A 57 18.21 4.30 3.55
N VAL A 58 17.96 3.96 2.28
CA VAL A 58 17.22 4.83 1.35
C VAL A 58 15.80 5.08 1.87
N SER A 59 15.05 4.02 2.22
CA SER A 59 13.70 4.18 2.77
C SER A 59 13.70 4.89 4.14
N LEU A 60 14.71 4.62 4.99
CA LEU A 60 14.86 5.28 6.29
C LEU A 60 15.11 6.78 6.18
N LEU A 61 16.09 7.19 5.39
CA LEU A 61 16.41 8.60 5.22
C LEU A 61 15.34 9.34 4.42
N ALA A 62 14.68 8.68 3.47
CA ALA A 62 13.53 9.25 2.79
C ALA A 62 12.42 9.63 3.78
N ALA A 63 12.03 8.71 4.67
CA ALA A 63 11.03 8.99 5.70
C ALA A 63 11.46 10.14 6.62
N ALA A 64 12.70 10.13 7.11
CA ALA A 64 13.23 11.19 7.97
C ALA A 64 13.27 12.59 7.31
N ARG A 65 13.40 12.64 5.98
CA ARG A 65 13.39 13.89 5.18
C ARG A 65 11.98 14.37 4.83
N GLY A 66 10.93 13.67 5.26
CA GLY A 66 9.55 13.94 4.83
C GLY A 66 9.28 13.60 3.36
N HIS A 67 10.13 12.75 2.76
CA HIS A 67 9.82 12.11 1.49
C HIS A 67 8.88 10.91 1.74
N LYS A 68 8.18 10.48 0.69
CA LYS A 68 7.27 9.34 0.71
C LYS A 68 7.94 8.14 0.03
N PRO A 69 8.70 7.30 0.76
CA PRO A 69 9.32 6.11 0.19
C PRO A 69 8.29 5.02 -0.10
N VAL A 70 8.51 4.28 -1.18
CA VAL A 70 7.76 3.10 -1.57
C VAL A 70 8.78 2.03 -1.97
N PRO A 71 8.94 0.93 -1.20
CA PRO A 71 8.24 0.63 0.06
C PRO A 71 8.74 1.46 1.26
N LYS A 72 7.88 1.63 2.28
CA LYS A 72 8.24 2.22 3.58
C LYS A 72 9.05 1.24 4.43
N ILE A 73 9.65 1.73 5.52
CA ILE A 73 10.42 0.88 6.44
C ILE A 73 9.51 -0.14 7.14
N SER A 74 8.34 0.29 7.59
CA SER A 74 7.32 -0.58 8.18
C SER A 74 7.00 -1.71 7.20
N THR A 75 6.67 -1.37 5.96
CA THR A 75 6.44 -2.33 4.87
C THR A 75 7.61 -3.32 4.69
N ILE A 76 8.85 -2.85 4.72
CA ILE A 76 10.05 -3.72 4.62
C ILE A 76 10.17 -4.69 5.81
N GLN A 77 9.78 -4.26 7.00
CA GLN A 77 9.77 -5.10 8.20
C GLN A 77 8.60 -6.10 8.15
N ASP A 78 7.44 -5.63 7.71
CA ASP A 78 6.22 -6.41 7.58
C ASP A 78 6.37 -7.57 6.59
N LEU A 79 7.00 -7.30 5.44
CA LEU A 79 7.33 -8.31 4.42
C LEU A 79 8.24 -9.44 4.94
N LYS A 80 8.98 -9.22 6.03
CA LYS A 80 9.82 -10.26 6.65
C LYS A 80 9.09 -11.05 7.74
N SER A 81 7.94 -10.55 8.19
CA SER A 81 7.16 -11.19 9.23
C SER A 81 6.22 -12.24 8.61
N GLN A 82 6.53 -13.52 8.78
CA GLN A 82 5.63 -14.63 8.39
C GLN A 82 4.25 -14.53 9.07
N THR A 83 4.15 -13.80 10.18
CA THR A 83 2.90 -13.57 10.91
C THR A 83 1.92 -12.74 10.08
N ILE A 84 2.37 -11.75 9.32
CA ILE A 84 1.48 -10.92 8.48
C ILE A 84 0.93 -11.72 7.30
N ILE A 85 1.71 -12.65 6.76
CA ILE A 85 1.29 -13.56 5.68
C ILE A 85 0.14 -14.47 6.15
N ARG A 86 0.12 -14.83 7.45
CA ARG A 86 -0.95 -15.67 8.05
C ARG A 86 -2.18 -14.88 8.49
N VAL A 87 -2.09 -13.56 8.61
CA VAL A 87 -3.25 -12.68 8.84
C VAL A 87 -3.76 -12.19 7.47
N ALA A 88 -4.01 -13.14 6.57
CA ALA A 88 -4.79 -12.86 5.38
C ALA A 88 -6.23 -12.60 5.83
N SER A 89 -6.85 -11.52 5.35
CA SER A 89 -8.30 -11.38 5.48
C SER A 89 -8.98 -12.56 4.77
N GLU A 90 -10.15 -12.98 5.24
CA GLU A 90 -10.96 -14.03 4.57
C GLU A 90 -11.16 -13.71 3.07
N GLU A 91 -11.26 -12.43 2.74
CA GLU A 91 -11.33 -11.94 1.35
C GLU A 91 -10.04 -12.21 0.53
N LEU A 92 -8.85 -12.01 1.12
CA LEU A 92 -7.61 -12.35 0.44
C LEU A 92 -7.53 -13.86 0.19
N GLU A 93 -7.97 -14.68 1.15
CA GLU A 93 -8.05 -16.13 0.95
C GLU A 93 -9.00 -16.49 -0.19
N GLU A 94 -10.20 -15.92 -0.24
CA GLU A 94 -11.17 -16.13 -1.33
C GLU A 94 -10.61 -15.71 -2.69
N LEU A 95 -9.94 -14.55 -2.76
CA LEU A 95 -9.28 -14.06 -3.97
C LEU A 95 -8.18 -15.00 -4.44
N ILE A 96 -7.36 -15.51 -3.51
CA ILE A 96 -6.32 -16.50 -3.81
C ILE A 96 -6.96 -17.76 -4.38
N GLN A 97 -7.98 -18.31 -3.72
CA GLN A 97 -8.64 -19.54 -4.19
C GLN A 97 -9.26 -19.34 -5.57
N LYS A 98 -10.00 -18.25 -5.77
CA LYS A 98 -10.65 -17.95 -7.05
C LYS A 98 -9.63 -17.78 -8.17
N SER A 99 -8.57 -17.02 -7.90
CA SER A 99 -7.55 -16.70 -8.92
C SER A 99 -6.69 -17.91 -9.30
N LEU A 100 -6.44 -18.83 -8.36
CA LEU A 100 -5.54 -19.98 -8.54
C LEU A 100 -6.27 -21.32 -8.77
N SER A 101 -7.61 -21.35 -8.67
CA SER A 101 -8.42 -22.56 -8.96
C SER A 101 -8.09 -23.29 -10.29
N PRO A 102 -7.67 -22.63 -11.38
CA PRO A 102 -7.35 -23.32 -12.64
C PRO A 102 -5.93 -23.92 -12.67
N ILE A 103 -5.11 -23.64 -11.66
CA ILE A 103 -3.72 -24.08 -11.60
C ILE A 103 -3.66 -25.51 -11.09
N GLN A 104 -3.00 -26.39 -11.84
CA GLN A 104 -2.89 -27.82 -11.54
C GLN A 104 -1.58 -28.19 -10.82
N SER A 105 -0.62 -27.27 -10.71
CA SER A 105 0.64 -27.50 -9.99
C SER A 105 0.45 -27.37 -8.48
N ASN A 106 1.37 -27.94 -7.70
CA ASN A 106 1.38 -27.81 -6.24
C ASN A 106 2.03 -26.50 -5.76
N GLU A 107 2.68 -25.78 -6.67
CA GLU A 107 3.31 -24.49 -6.41
C GLU A 107 3.01 -23.52 -7.55
N PHE A 108 2.78 -22.25 -7.22
CA PHE A 108 2.56 -21.18 -8.19
C PHE A 108 3.29 -19.92 -7.77
N THR A 109 4.08 -19.34 -8.68
CA THR A 109 4.78 -18.08 -8.46
C THR A 109 4.13 -16.96 -9.26
N LEU A 110 3.62 -15.95 -8.58
CA LEU A 110 3.03 -14.75 -9.17
C LEU A 110 4.01 -13.58 -9.08
N SER A 111 4.45 -13.06 -10.24
CA SER A 111 5.21 -11.79 -10.29
C SER A 111 4.26 -10.61 -10.49
N ILE A 112 4.38 -9.59 -9.66
CA ILE A 112 3.49 -8.43 -9.62
C ILE A 112 4.32 -7.17 -9.90
N TYR A 113 3.87 -6.37 -10.86
CA TYR A 113 4.51 -5.15 -11.31
C TYR A 113 3.52 -3.99 -11.20
N PHE A 114 3.75 -3.08 -10.25
CA PHE A 114 2.88 -1.93 -9.96
C PHE A 114 1.39 -2.31 -9.82
N GLY A 115 1.12 -3.46 -9.19
CA GLY A 115 -0.23 -4.00 -8.98
C GLY A 115 -0.86 -4.69 -10.19
N ARG A 116 -0.08 -5.01 -11.23
CA ARG A 116 -0.53 -5.73 -12.44
C ARG A 116 0.30 -6.98 -12.67
N ASN A 117 -0.25 -7.92 -13.45
CA ASN A 117 0.46 -9.11 -13.90
C ASN A 117 0.37 -9.22 -15.43
N VAL A 118 1.36 -9.90 -16.04
CA VAL A 118 1.39 -10.14 -17.49
C VAL A 118 0.14 -10.90 -17.96
N ALA A 119 -0.33 -11.86 -17.15
CA ALA A 119 -1.61 -12.52 -17.35
C ALA A 119 -2.72 -11.75 -16.61
N LYS A 120 -3.56 -11.03 -17.38
CA LYS A 120 -4.66 -10.19 -16.88
C LYS A 120 -5.60 -10.87 -15.89
N ARG A 121 -5.73 -12.20 -15.95
CA ARG A 121 -6.56 -12.96 -15.01
C ARG A 121 -6.15 -12.80 -13.54
N HIS A 122 -4.88 -12.48 -13.29
CA HIS A 122 -4.34 -12.31 -11.94
C HIS A 122 -4.30 -10.83 -11.51
N ASP A 123 -4.79 -9.89 -12.33
CA ASP A 123 -4.69 -8.44 -12.02
C ASP A 123 -5.41 -8.08 -10.72
N LEU A 124 -6.55 -8.72 -10.42
CA LEU A 124 -7.30 -8.45 -9.19
C LEU A 124 -6.50 -8.82 -7.93
N LEU A 125 -6.00 -10.06 -7.88
CA LEU A 125 -5.12 -10.53 -6.80
C LEU A 125 -3.82 -9.70 -6.73
N SER A 126 -3.23 -9.37 -7.88
CA SER A 126 -2.01 -8.56 -7.97
C SER A 126 -2.21 -7.15 -7.42
N SER A 127 -3.35 -6.52 -7.73
CA SER A 127 -3.70 -5.20 -7.23
C SER A 127 -3.91 -5.23 -5.71
N HIS A 128 -4.59 -6.25 -5.20
CA HIS A 128 -4.84 -6.42 -3.77
C HIS A 128 -3.55 -6.60 -2.98
N LEU A 129 -2.69 -7.52 -3.42
CA LEU A 129 -1.37 -7.73 -2.79
C LEU A 129 -0.48 -6.48 -2.89
N PHE A 130 -0.52 -5.77 -4.01
CA PHE A 130 0.21 -4.51 -4.16
C PHE A 130 -0.26 -3.42 -3.19
N LYS A 131 -1.57 -3.32 -2.94
CA LYS A 131 -2.12 -2.39 -1.94
C LYS A 131 -1.71 -2.77 -0.52
N LEU A 132 -1.79 -4.06 -0.17
CA LEU A 132 -1.45 -4.55 1.16
C LEU A 132 0.03 -4.36 1.49
N PHE A 133 0.91 -4.68 0.54
CA PHE A 133 2.36 -4.69 0.76
C PHE A 133 3.09 -3.46 0.19
N GLU A 134 2.37 -2.50 -0.38
CA GLU A 134 2.85 -1.20 -0.90
C GLU A 134 4.26 -1.21 -1.53
N SER A 135 4.57 -2.21 -2.35
CA SER A 135 5.88 -2.39 -2.97
C SER A 135 5.74 -2.48 -4.50
N PRO A 136 6.53 -1.70 -5.27
CA PRO A 136 6.35 -1.56 -6.72
C PRO A 136 6.55 -2.86 -7.48
N LEU A 137 7.46 -3.71 -7.02
CA LEU A 137 7.78 -4.98 -7.64
C LEU A 137 7.71 -6.05 -6.57
N LEU A 138 6.86 -7.05 -6.75
CA LEU A 138 6.62 -8.11 -5.78
C LEU A 138 6.64 -9.48 -6.48
N ARG A 139 7.02 -10.50 -5.71
CA ARG A 139 6.86 -11.90 -6.10
C ARG A 139 6.24 -12.66 -4.95
N ALA A 140 5.05 -13.20 -5.21
CA ALA A 140 4.30 -14.02 -4.28
C ALA A 140 4.42 -15.49 -4.68
N VAL A 141 4.73 -16.35 -3.73
CA VAL A 141 4.83 -17.80 -3.89
C VAL A 141 3.67 -18.43 -3.13
N PHE A 142 2.89 -19.23 -3.85
CA PHE A 142 1.74 -19.95 -3.34
C PHE A 142 2.00 -21.44 -3.37
N VAL A 143 1.55 -22.14 -2.35
CA VAL A 143 1.62 -23.60 -2.25
C VAL A 143 0.22 -24.17 -2.07
N PHE A 144 -0.08 -25.23 -2.80
CA PHE A 144 -1.35 -25.95 -2.66
C PHE A 144 -1.24 -26.96 -1.52
N ASN A 145 -2.12 -26.84 -0.54
CA ASN A 145 -2.24 -27.82 0.54
C ASN A 145 -3.24 -28.90 0.13
N GLU A 146 -2.73 -30.09 -0.21
CA GLU A 146 -3.54 -31.23 -0.63
C GLU A 146 -4.53 -31.71 0.44
N LYS A 147 -4.25 -31.51 1.73
CA LYS A 147 -5.14 -31.95 2.82
C LYS A 147 -6.37 -31.05 2.97
N GLU A 148 -6.19 -29.75 2.75
CA GLU A 148 -7.24 -28.75 2.88
C GLU A 148 -7.90 -28.41 1.53
N HIS A 149 -7.31 -28.89 0.43
CA HIS A 149 -7.65 -28.52 -0.94
C HIS A 149 -7.67 -26.99 -1.16
N LYS A 150 -6.69 -26.29 -0.57
CA LYS A 150 -6.59 -24.81 -0.61
C LYS A 150 -5.19 -24.34 -0.97
N TRP A 151 -5.14 -23.23 -1.69
CA TRP A 151 -3.93 -22.46 -1.94
C TRP A 151 -3.59 -21.57 -0.75
N HIS A 152 -2.33 -21.60 -0.33
CA HIS A 152 -1.82 -20.74 0.73
C HIS A 152 -0.71 -19.85 0.21
N LEU A 153 -0.71 -18.58 0.61
CA LEU A 153 0.42 -17.69 0.38
C LEU A 153 1.57 -18.13 1.27
N GLN A 154 2.61 -18.71 0.69
CA GLN A 154 3.78 -19.17 1.43
C GLN A 154 4.74 -18.01 1.75
N ASN A 155 4.97 -17.15 0.75
CA ASN A 155 5.91 -16.06 0.88
C ASN A 155 5.57 -14.93 -0.10
N ILE A 156 5.87 -13.69 0.27
CA ILE A 156 5.80 -12.54 -0.64
C ILE A 156 6.98 -11.60 -0.37
N ASN A 157 7.74 -11.30 -1.42
CA ASN A 157 8.93 -10.47 -1.29
C ASN A 157 9.02 -9.43 -2.40
N PRO A 158 9.67 -8.29 -2.14
CA PRO A 158 10.13 -7.41 -3.19
C PRO A 158 11.11 -8.13 -4.12
N ILE A 159 11.05 -7.81 -5.41
CA ILE A 159 12.05 -8.29 -6.38
C ILE A 159 12.93 -7.14 -6.85
N ALA A 160 14.21 -7.43 -7.09
CA ALA A 160 15.08 -6.47 -7.73
C ALA A 160 14.70 -6.31 -9.20
N VAL A 161 14.97 -5.14 -9.78
CA VAL A 161 14.68 -4.90 -11.21
C VAL A 161 15.45 -5.89 -12.11
N ASN A 162 16.63 -6.32 -11.67
CA ASN A 162 17.47 -7.26 -12.41
C ASN A 162 16.89 -8.68 -12.43
N ASP A 163 15.99 -9.01 -11.50
CA ASP A 163 15.33 -10.32 -11.41
C ASP A 163 14.04 -10.39 -12.25
N ILE A 164 13.74 -9.31 -12.99
CA ILE A 164 12.62 -9.26 -13.92
C ILE A 164 13.03 -9.96 -15.23
N PRO A 165 12.28 -10.99 -15.66
CA PRO A 165 12.52 -11.65 -16.94
C PRO A 165 12.53 -10.65 -18.10
N GLU A 166 13.41 -10.86 -19.07
CA GLU A 166 13.57 -9.94 -20.21
C GLU A 166 12.27 -9.73 -20.99
N GLU A 167 11.49 -10.81 -21.15
CA GLU A 167 10.18 -10.82 -21.80
C GLU A 167 9.15 -9.93 -21.06
N HIS A 168 9.28 -9.75 -19.75
CA HIS A 168 8.37 -8.94 -18.95
C HIS A 168 8.75 -7.46 -18.95
N ARG A 169 10.00 -7.09 -19.30
CA ARG A 169 10.49 -5.71 -19.20
C ARG A 169 9.62 -4.70 -19.95
N PRO A 170 9.18 -4.93 -21.20
CA PRO A 170 8.31 -3.99 -21.90
C PRO A 170 7.00 -3.74 -21.14
N PHE A 171 6.39 -4.79 -20.60
CA PHE A 171 5.19 -4.69 -19.78
C PHE A 171 5.43 -3.89 -18.51
N VAL A 172 6.56 -4.09 -17.82
CA VAL A 172 6.92 -3.32 -16.62
C VAL A 172 7.06 -1.83 -16.90
N VAL A 173 7.70 -1.45 -18.02
CA VAL A 173 7.80 -0.03 -18.43
C VAL A 173 6.41 0.56 -18.65
N GLU A 174 5.54 -0.16 -19.37
CA GLU A 174 4.17 0.29 -19.66
C GLU A 174 3.36 0.52 -18.38
N VAL A 175 3.29 -0.47 -17.49
CA VAL A 175 2.50 -0.35 -16.25
C VAL A 175 3.09 0.67 -15.28
N ALA A 176 4.42 0.84 -15.26
CA ALA A 176 5.07 1.88 -14.48
C ALA A 176 4.73 3.27 -15.03
N ARG A 177 4.76 3.44 -16.36
CA ARG A 177 4.35 4.69 -17.02
C ARG A 177 2.89 5.00 -16.67
N GLU A 178 1.98 4.05 -16.81
CA GLU A 178 0.57 4.23 -16.40
C GLU A 178 0.45 4.63 -14.93
N TYR A 179 1.21 3.98 -14.06
CA TYR A 179 1.18 4.22 -12.62
C TYR A 179 1.72 5.61 -12.25
N PHE A 180 2.77 6.10 -12.90
CA PHE A 180 3.33 7.43 -12.67
C PHE A 180 2.50 8.55 -13.34
N GLN A 181 1.91 8.28 -14.51
CA GLN A 181 1.05 9.22 -15.24
C GLN A 181 -0.34 9.34 -14.63
N ARG A 182 -0.83 8.28 -13.95
CA ARG A 182 -1.94 8.38 -13.02
C ARG A 182 -1.52 9.34 -11.91
N ARG A 183 -1.74 10.64 -12.18
CA ARG A 183 -1.96 11.63 -11.15
C ARG A 183 -3.05 11.03 -10.27
N ARG A 184 -2.67 10.40 -9.16
CA ARG A 184 -3.57 10.37 -8.02
C ARG A 184 -3.84 11.84 -7.77
N THR A 185 -5.00 12.32 -8.21
CA THR A 185 -5.58 13.57 -7.79
C THR A 185 -5.84 13.44 -6.30
N PHE A 186 -4.78 13.44 -5.51
CA PHE A 186 -4.86 14.11 -4.24
C PHE A 186 -5.05 15.56 -4.64
N SER A 187 -6.31 16.00 -4.60
CA SER A 187 -6.62 17.41 -4.41
C SER A 187 -5.61 17.91 -3.40
N ARG A 188 -4.74 18.84 -3.84
CA ARG A 188 -3.77 19.45 -2.95
C ARG A 188 -4.58 20.37 -2.05
N LYS A 189 -5.33 19.79 -1.10
CA LYS A 189 -5.97 20.52 -0.02
C LYS A 189 -4.84 21.30 0.66
N LYS A 190 -5.11 22.56 0.99
CA LYS A 190 -4.17 23.43 1.74
C LYS A 190 -3.57 22.61 2.87
N ALA A 191 -2.29 22.84 3.20
CA ALA A 191 -1.60 22.10 4.26
C ALA A 191 -2.46 22.10 5.53
N ALA A 192 -3.22 21.02 5.69
CA ALA A 192 -4.05 20.80 6.85
C ALA A 192 -3.11 20.49 8.00
N ARG A 193 -3.50 20.90 9.19
CA ARG A 193 -2.67 20.65 10.37
C ARG A 193 -2.74 19.19 10.80
N TYR A 194 -3.83 18.51 10.45
CA TYR A 194 -4.12 17.12 10.81
C TYR A 194 -4.86 16.40 9.68
N ASP A 195 -4.63 15.11 9.56
CA ASP A 195 -5.25 14.21 8.58
C ASP A 195 -6.40 13.41 9.23
N LEU A 196 -7.59 13.44 8.62
CA LEU A 196 -8.80 12.77 9.10
C LEU A 196 -9.22 11.68 8.11
N ALA A 197 -9.21 10.43 8.56
CA ALA A 197 -9.83 9.32 7.84
C ALA A 197 -11.33 9.27 8.12
N ILE A 198 -12.15 9.22 7.08
CA ILE A 198 -13.58 8.95 7.17
C ILE A 198 -13.84 7.58 6.52
N LEU A 199 -14.08 6.55 7.33
CA LEU A 199 -14.36 5.20 6.85
C LEU A 199 -15.79 5.11 6.33
N CYS A 200 -15.94 4.78 5.05
CA CYS A 200 -17.24 4.64 4.38
C CYS A 200 -17.25 3.36 3.53
N ASN A 201 -18.43 2.77 3.37
CA ASN A 201 -18.67 1.70 2.42
C ASN A 201 -19.68 2.14 1.35
N PRO A 202 -19.21 2.48 0.14
CA PRO A 202 -20.09 2.93 -0.95
C PRO A 202 -21.10 1.87 -1.41
N GLU A 203 -20.86 0.60 -1.11
CA GLU A 203 -21.74 -0.52 -1.48
C GLU A 203 -22.72 -0.92 -0.36
N GLU A 204 -22.65 -0.27 0.80
CA GLU A 204 -23.59 -0.50 1.89
C GLU A 204 -25.00 -0.04 1.49
N LYS A 205 -25.99 -0.93 1.64
CA LYS A 205 -27.39 -0.66 1.23
C LYS A 205 -28.07 0.39 2.10
N GLU A 206 -27.76 0.39 3.39
CA GLU A 206 -28.35 1.27 4.40
C GLU A 206 -27.24 1.94 5.21
N PRO A 207 -26.44 2.83 4.59
CA PRO A 207 -25.32 3.45 5.27
C PRO A 207 -25.82 4.46 6.32
N PRO A 208 -25.07 4.66 7.41
CA PRO A 208 -25.42 5.63 8.46
C PRO A 208 -25.36 7.08 7.96
N SER A 209 -24.82 7.32 6.77
CA SER A 209 -24.71 8.64 6.15
C SER A 209 -24.90 8.56 4.64
N ASP A 210 -25.73 9.44 4.09
CA ASP A 210 -25.89 9.57 2.64
C ASP A 210 -24.74 10.39 2.02
N VAL A 211 -24.66 10.40 0.68
CA VAL A 211 -23.62 11.13 -0.06
C VAL A 211 -23.60 12.63 0.29
N LYS A 212 -24.76 13.23 0.62
CA LYS A 212 -24.84 14.65 0.99
C LYS A 212 -24.28 14.90 2.38
N ALA A 213 -24.48 13.97 3.31
CA ALA A 213 -23.92 14.01 4.65
C ALA A 213 -22.38 13.88 4.59
N ILE A 214 -21.86 12.96 3.77
CA ILE A 214 -20.42 12.80 3.56
C ILE A 214 -19.78 14.09 3.01
N ASP A 215 -20.36 14.71 1.97
CA ASP A 215 -19.89 15.99 1.42
C ASP A 215 -19.89 17.12 2.48
N ARG A 216 -20.90 17.12 3.37
CA ARG A 216 -20.94 18.08 4.51
C ARG A 216 -19.84 17.81 5.52
N PHE A 217 -19.53 16.55 5.84
CA PHE A 217 -18.44 16.21 6.74
C PHE A 217 -17.08 16.64 6.16
N GLU A 218 -16.83 16.39 4.87
CA GLU A 218 -15.59 16.84 4.22
C GLU A 218 -15.45 18.36 4.24
N LYS A 219 -16.53 19.10 3.96
CA LYS A 219 -16.54 20.58 4.01
C LYS A 219 -16.30 21.10 5.43
N ALA A 220 -16.94 20.48 6.43
CA ALA A 220 -16.74 20.83 7.83
C ALA A 220 -15.28 20.58 8.25
N ALA A 221 -14.72 19.42 7.91
CA ALA A 221 -13.33 19.09 8.17
C ALA A 221 -12.36 20.11 7.52
N GLU A 222 -12.58 20.45 6.25
CA GLU A 222 -11.76 21.45 5.55
C GLU A 222 -11.86 22.84 6.20
N SER A 223 -13.06 23.24 6.65
CA SER A 223 -13.25 24.52 7.36
C SER A 223 -12.50 24.61 8.70
N LEU A 224 -12.24 23.46 9.32
CA LEU A 224 -11.46 23.32 10.56
C LEU A 224 -9.96 23.12 10.29
N GLY A 225 -9.54 23.12 9.02
CA GLY A 225 -8.14 22.88 8.65
C GLY A 225 -7.70 21.43 8.79
N LEU A 226 -8.64 20.48 8.69
CA LEU A 226 -8.39 19.04 8.62
C LEU A 226 -8.38 18.58 7.16
N ALA A 227 -7.45 17.70 6.81
CA ALA A 227 -7.45 17.02 5.51
C ALA A 227 -8.29 15.75 5.65
N ALA A 228 -9.58 15.86 5.35
CA ALA A 228 -10.45 14.70 5.28
C ALA A 228 -10.16 13.88 4.00
N GLU A 229 -9.99 12.58 4.19
CA GLU A 229 -9.91 11.55 3.15
C GLU A 229 -10.96 10.47 3.43
N LEU A 230 -11.74 10.13 2.41
CA LEU A 230 -12.64 8.98 2.47
C LEU A 230 -11.80 7.72 2.28
N ILE A 231 -11.91 6.79 3.22
CA ILE A 231 -11.22 5.50 3.19
C ILE A 231 -12.24 4.37 3.22
N ASP A 232 -11.86 3.20 2.71
CA ASP A 232 -12.67 1.99 2.76
C ASP A 232 -11.98 0.87 3.57
N ARG A 233 -12.60 -0.31 3.61
CA ARG A 233 -12.05 -1.50 4.30
C ARG A 233 -10.62 -1.87 3.86
N GLU A 234 -10.24 -1.56 2.61
CA GLU A 234 -8.93 -1.88 2.03
C GLU A 234 -7.81 -0.97 2.53
N ASP A 235 -8.17 0.21 3.05
CA ASP A 235 -7.21 1.17 3.57
C ASP A 235 -6.78 0.87 5.02
N TYR A 236 -7.19 -0.27 5.59
CA TYR A 236 -6.83 -0.69 6.95
C TYR A 236 -5.32 -0.64 7.20
N GLY A 237 -4.51 -1.02 6.20
CA GLY A 237 -3.06 -1.01 6.28
C GLY A 237 -2.45 0.38 6.50
N ARG A 238 -3.09 1.43 5.98
CA ARG A 238 -2.61 2.81 6.05
C ARG A 238 -3.27 3.65 7.13
N LEU A 239 -4.05 3.05 8.02
CA LEU A 239 -4.75 3.78 9.08
C LEU A 239 -3.81 4.64 9.94
N GLY A 240 -2.59 4.16 10.21
CA GLY A 240 -1.56 4.93 10.94
C GLY A 240 -0.97 6.12 10.18
N GLU A 241 -1.44 6.44 8.98
CA GLU A 241 -1.10 7.68 8.27
C GLU A 241 -1.97 8.87 8.72
N PHE A 242 -3.05 8.62 9.46
CA PHE A 242 -4.02 9.64 9.88
C PHE A 242 -3.86 9.99 11.36
N ASP A 243 -4.32 11.18 11.74
CA ASP A 243 -4.38 11.62 13.14
C ASP A 243 -5.71 11.24 13.80
N ALA A 244 -6.75 11.05 13.00
CA ALA A 244 -8.09 10.74 13.47
C ALA A 244 -8.85 9.80 12.52
N LEU A 245 -9.75 9.00 13.09
CA LEU A 245 -10.68 8.11 12.38
C LEU A 245 -12.12 8.50 12.71
N PHE A 246 -12.98 8.53 11.70
CA PHE A 246 -14.42 8.73 11.82
C PHE A 246 -15.18 7.66 11.04
N ILE A 247 -16.01 6.84 11.69
CA ILE A 247 -16.57 5.63 11.06
C ILE A 247 -17.99 5.88 10.57
N ARG A 248 -18.19 6.12 9.27
CA ARG A 248 -19.50 6.30 8.62
C ARG A 248 -19.94 5.06 7.85
N GLU A 249 -19.78 3.92 8.50
CA GLU A 249 -20.27 2.60 8.10
C GLU A 249 -20.90 1.93 9.33
N THR A 250 -21.83 0.99 9.14
CA THR A 250 -22.46 0.30 10.27
C THR A 250 -21.42 -0.35 11.20
N THR A 251 -21.45 0.03 12.47
CA THR A 251 -20.55 -0.49 13.49
C THR A 251 -21.08 -1.79 14.06
N ASN A 252 -20.24 -2.82 14.13
CA ASN A 252 -20.58 -4.07 14.79
C ASN A 252 -19.31 -4.73 15.34
N VAL A 253 -19.41 -5.36 16.53
CA VAL A 253 -18.29 -6.01 17.23
C VAL A 253 -17.60 -7.13 16.44
N LEU A 254 -18.30 -7.78 15.50
CA LEU A 254 -17.77 -8.82 14.62
C LEU A 254 -17.33 -8.29 13.24
N HIS A 255 -17.42 -6.98 13.00
CA HIS A 255 -17.21 -6.36 11.69
C HIS A 255 -15.85 -5.65 11.60
N HIS A 256 -15.38 -5.31 10.39
CA HIS A 256 -14.08 -4.63 10.22
C HIS A 256 -14.08 -3.24 10.85
N THR A 257 -15.24 -2.58 10.92
CA THR A 257 -15.41 -1.28 11.57
C THR A 257 -14.92 -1.29 13.03
N TYR A 258 -15.18 -2.36 13.79
CA TYR A 258 -14.65 -2.54 15.14
C TYR A 258 -13.13 -2.74 15.18
N ARG A 259 -12.56 -3.46 14.21
CA ARG A 259 -11.10 -3.64 14.08
C ARG A 259 -10.39 -2.33 13.74
N PHE A 260 -10.98 -1.52 12.85
CA PHE A 260 -10.51 -0.17 12.55
C PHE A 260 -10.49 0.71 13.80
N ALA A 261 -11.58 0.72 14.58
CA ALA A 261 -11.65 1.46 15.82
C ALA A 261 -10.56 1.01 16.81
N GLN A 262 -10.38 -0.30 17.00
CA GLN A 262 -9.36 -0.84 17.91
C GLN A 262 -7.95 -0.47 17.49
N LYS A 263 -7.64 -0.63 16.19
CA LYS A 263 -6.33 -0.30 15.64
C LYS A 263 -6.03 1.19 15.77
N ALA A 264 -6.99 2.05 15.38
CA ALA A 264 -6.84 3.49 15.50
C ALA A 264 -6.58 3.91 16.96
N ALA A 265 -7.36 3.37 17.91
CA ALA A 265 -7.16 3.67 19.33
C ALA A 265 -5.79 3.18 19.84
N ALA A 266 -5.35 1.98 19.44
CA ALA A 266 -4.05 1.42 19.81
C ALA A 266 -2.87 2.20 19.20
N GLU A 267 -3.05 2.75 18.00
CA GLU A 267 -2.06 3.58 17.30
C GLU A 267 -2.11 5.06 17.75
N GLY A 268 -3.02 5.41 18.68
CA GLY A 268 -3.09 6.73 19.30
C GLY A 268 -3.88 7.77 18.50
N LEU A 269 -4.66 7.35 17.50
CA LEU A 269 -5.54 8.22 16.75
C LEU A 269 -6.72 8.67 17.62
N VAL A 270 -7.25 9.87 17.31
CA VAL A 270 -8.56 10.27 17.83
C VAL A 270 -9.63 9.49 17.08
N VAL A 271 -10.38 8.64 17.79
CA VAL A 271 -11.43 7.81 17.19
C VAL A 271 -12.79 8.40 17.53
N VAL A 272 -13.48 8.89 16.51
CA VAL A 272 -14.92 9.10 16.57
C VAL A 272 -15.57 7.75 16.25
N ASP A 273 -16.48 7.31 17.11
CA ASP A 273 -17.00 5.94 17.17
C ASP A 273 -15.98 4.94 17.73
N ASP A 274 -15.51 5.21 18.96
CA ASP A 274 -14.47 4.44 19.62
C ASP A 274 -14.88 2.98 19.93
N PRO A 275 -13.90 2.07 20.13
CA PRO A 275 -14.19 0.65 20.38
C PRO A 275 -15.07 0.39 21.60
N GLU A 276 -14.93 1.19 22.66
CA GLU A 276 -15.69 1.00 23.89
C GLU A 276 -17.16 1.38 23.66
N SER A 277 -17.42 2.45 22.92
CA SER A 277 -18.77 2.84 22.50
C SER A 277 -19.41 1.79 21.59
N ILE A 278 -18.68 1.25 20.61
CA ILE A 278 -19.19 0.17 19.74
C ILE A 278 -19.58 -1.06 20.57
N LEU A 279 -18.74 -1.47 21.54
CA LEU A 279 -19.03 -2.60 22.42
C LEU A 279 -20.29 -2.42 23.27
N LYS A 280 -20.60 -1.20 23.69
CA LYS A 280 -21.73 -0.90 24.59
C LYS A 280 -23.04 -0.67 23.84
N CYS A 281 -22.97 -0.23 22.58
CA CYS A 281 -24.12 0.22 21.80
C CYS A 281 -24.52 -0.73 20.66
N THR A 282 -23.80 -1.85 20.49
CA THR A 282 -24.13 -2.94 19.55
C THR A 282 -24.82 -4.07 20.28
#